data_AF-A0A942ZAH3-F1
#
_entry.id   AF-A0A942ZAH3-F1
#
_cell.length_a   1.000
_cell.length_b   1.000
_cell.length_c   1.000
_cell.angle_alpha   90.00
_cell.angle_beta   90.00
_cell.angle_gamma   90.00
#
_symmetry.space_group_name_H-M   'P 1'
#
loop_
_entity.id
_entity.type
_entity.pdbx_description
1 polymer ?
#
loop_
_entity_poly.entity_id
_entity_poly.type
_entity_poly.pdbx_seq_one_letter_code
_entity_poly.pdbx_strand_id
1 'polypeptide(L)'
;MEIIRVFLGILLIICLFLNIDFNKIRIYFAEKNIGIEKQEENMILGLSLVDFKGRVKVAGVLDYTPARKAGIEEGDRILEVNGKKIPNVKTFKERIQEYHDNKIIKLVIHRVDSCSTFPVDITPFESNCK
;
A
#
# COMPACT_ATOMS: atom_id res chain seq x y z
N MET A 1 3.70 31.73 -32.69
CA MET A 1 2.22 31.56 -32.58
C MET A 1 1.66 30.50 -33.52
N GLU A 2 2.31 30.21 -34.66
CA GLU A 2 1.86 29.19 -35.63
C GLU A 2 1.90 27.73 -35.10
N ILE A 3 2.92 27.35 -34.33
CA ILE A 3 3.09 25.97 -33.83
C ILE A 3 1.94 25.52 -32.91
N ILE A 4 1.39 26.43 -32.09
CA ILE A 4 0.28 26.12 -31.16
C ILE A 4 -1.01 25.84 -31.93
N ARG A 5 -1.25 26.56 -33.04
CA ARG A 5 -2.43 26.35 -33.89
C ARG A 5 -2.37 25.01 -34.63
N VAL A 6 -1.17 24.61 -35.07
CA VAL A 6 -0.95 23.30 -35.70
C VAL A 6 -1.17 22.17 -34.70
N PHE A 7 -0.68 22.29 -33.47
CA PHE A 7 -0.89 21.28 -32.43
C PHE A 7 -2.35 21.13 -32.01
N LEU A 8 -3.07 22.24 -31.87
CA LEU A 8 -4.50 22.21 -31.50
C LEU A 8 -5.35 21.59 -32.61
N GLY A 9 -4.98 21.83 -33.88
CA GLY A 9 -5.64 21.22 -35.05
C GLY A 9 -5.38 19.72 -35.16
N ILE A 10 -4.13 19.27 -34.98
CA ILE A 10 -3.78 17.84 -35.01
C ILE A 10 -4.47 17.10 -33.85
N LEU A 11 -4.56 17.70 -32.67
CA LEU A 11 -5.26 17.12 -31.52
C LEU A 11 -6.76 16.93 -31.80
N LEU A 12 -7.42 17.92 -32.43
CA LEU A 12 -8.84 17.83 -32.81
C LEU A 12 -9.09 16.76 -33.89
N ILE A 13 -8.18 16.61 -34.85
CA ILE A 13 -8.27 15.60 -35.92
C ILE A 13 -8.07 14.19 -35.36
N ILE A 14 -7.14 14.00 -34.43
CA ILE A 14 -6.93 12.71 -33.75
C ILE A 14 -8.17 12.31 -32.93
N CYS A 15 -8.81 13.27 -32.25
CA CYS A 15 -10.06 13.03 -31.52
C CYS A 15 -11.21 12.59 -32.43
N LEU A 16 -11.29 13.15 -33.65
CA LEU A 16 -12.28 12.75 -34.66
C LEU A 16 -11.97 11.37 -35.27
N PHE A 17 -10.70 11.06 -35.51
CA PHE A 17 -10.28 9.85 -36.23
C PHE A 17 -10.37 8.56 -35.40
N LEU A 18 -10.20 8.66 -34.07
CA LEU A 18 -10.28 7.51 -33.18
C LEU A 18 -11.71 7.25 -32.66
N ASN A 19 -12.68 8.10 -33.00
CA ASN A 19 -14.06 8.05 -32.53
C ASN A 19 -14.15 7.81 -31.01
N ILE A 20 -13.24 8.45 -30.28
CA ILE A 20 -13.09 8.32 -28.84
C ILE A 20 -14.07 9.29 -28.20
N ASP A 21 -15.20 8.76 -27.74
CA ASP A 21 -16.14 9.50 -26.91
C ASP A 21 -15.52 9.71 -25.53
N PHE A 22 -15.28 10.97 -25.15
CA PHE A 22 -14.78 11.33 -23.82
C PHE A 22 -15.70 10.82 -22.69
N ASN A 23 -17.01 10.67 -22.94
CA ASN A 23 -17.91 10.04 -21.98
C ASN A 23 -17.65 8.55 -21.82
N LYS A 24 -17.20 7.86 -22.88
CA LYS A 24 -16.85 6.45 -22.84
C LYS A 24 -15.52 6.22 -22.12
N ILE A 25 -14.57 7.14 -22.23
CA ILE A 25 -13.38 7.17 -21.38
C ILE A 25 -13.79 7.36 -19.90
N ARG A 26 -14.65 8.35 -19.61
CA ARG A 26 -15.13 8.62 -18.24
C ARG A 26 -15.85 7.41 -17.62
N ILE A 27 -16.67 6.70 -18.40
CA ILE A 27 -17.37 5.49 -17.96
C ILE A 27 -16.40 4.33 -17.80
N TYR A 28 -15.42 4.16 -18.69
CA TYR A 28 -14.39 3.11 -18.58
C TYR A 28 -13.58 3.26 -17.28
N PHE A 29 -13.20 4.48 -16.90
CA PHE A 29 -12.52 4.75 -15.63
C PHE A 29 -13.44 4.56 -14.41
N ALA A 30 -14.74 4.87 -14.53
CA ALA A 30 -15.73 4.70 -13.46
C ALA A 30 -16.11 3.22 -13.23
N GLU A 31 -16.30 2.41 -14.27
CA GLU A 31 -16.63 0.98 -14.15
C GLU A 31 -15.44 0.13 -13.70
N LYS A 32 -14.22 0.51 -14.11
CA LYS A 32 -13.00 -0.18 -13.68
C LYS A 32 -12.53 0.21 -12.27
N ASN A 33 -13.21 1.13 -11.58
CA ASN A 33 -12.73 1.73 -10.32
C ASN A 33 -11.26 2.21 -10.44
N ILE A 34 -10.85 2.66 -11.63
CA ILE A 34 -9.55 3.32 -11.82
C ILE A 34 -9.78 4.81 -11.55
N GLY A 35 -10.30 5.10 -10.35
CA GLY A 35 -9.91 6.30 -9.65
C GLY A 35 -8.61 5.94 -8.96
N ILE A 36 -7.57 6.74 -9.13
CA ILE A 36 -6.40 6.68 -8.24
C ILE A 36 -6.90 7.20 -6.89
N GLU A 37 -7.60 6.35 -6.14
CA GLU A 37 -7.84 6.56 -4.74
C GLU A 37 -6.50 6.26 -4.07
N LYS A 38 -5.86 7.37 -3.73
CA LYS A 38 -4.53 7.49 -3.14
C LYS A 38 -4.50 6.79 -1.77
N GLN A 39 -4.43 5.47 -1.74
CA GLN A 39 -4.27 4.67 -0.51
C GLN A 39 -2.80 4.54 -0.05
N GLU A 40 -1.88 5.33 -0.58
CA GLU A 40 -0.49 5.38 -0.09
C GLU A 40 -0.34 6.10 1.26
N GLU A 41 -1.28 6.97 1.65
CA GLU A 41 -1.10 7.87 2.80
C GLU A 41 -1.13 7.17 4.18
N ASN A 42 -1.31 5.84 4.24
CA ASN A 42 -1.43 5.10 5.49
C ASN A 42 -0.62 3.80 5.57
N MET A 43 0.31 3.55 4.63
CA MET A 43 1.17 2.37 4.70
C MET A 43 2.30 2.58 5.71
N ILE A 44 2.28 1.80 6.78
CA ILE A 44 3.33 1.78 7.81
C ILE A 44 4.26 0.61 7.48
N LEU A 45 5.56 0.86 7.36
CA LEU A 45 6.58 -0.14 6.98
C LEU A 45 6.34 -0.82 5.63
N GLY A 46 5.48 -0.26 4.77
CA GLY A 46 5.06 -0.88 3.51
C GLY A 46 3.91 -1.88 3.64
N LEU A 47 3.21 -1.91 4.77
CA LEU A 47 2.08 -2.79 5.02
C LEU A 47 0.75 -2.06 4.85
N SER A 48 -0.16 -2.67 4.10
CA SER A 48 -1.59 -2.39 4.17
C SER A 48 -2.24 -3.37 5.14
N LEU A 49 -2.95 -2.84 6.15
CA LEU A 49 -3.49 -3.62 7.26
C LEU A 49 -4.99 -3.39 7.40
N VAL A 50 -5.72 -4.47 7.69
CA VAL A 50 -7.16 -4.44 7.93
C VAL A 50 -7.51 -5.20 9.21
N ASP A 51 -8.55 -4.73 9.90
CA ASP A 51 -9.12 -5.45 11.04
C ASP A 51 -9.95 -6.64 10.55
N PHE A 52 -9.64 -7.84 11.05
CA PHE A 52 -10.34 -9.07 10.70
C PHE A 52 -10.57 -9.94 11.93
N LYS A 53 -11.83 -10.05 12.38
CA LYS A 53 -12.24 -10.86 13.54
C LYS A 53 -11.43 -10.58 14.82
N GLY A 54 -11.20 -9.29 15.12
CA GLY A 54 -10.43 -8.87 16.30
C GLY A 54 -8.94 -9.18 16.20
N ARG A 55 -8.39 -9.22 14.99
CA ARG A 55 -6.97 -9.41 14.68
C ARG A 55 -6.57 -8.48 13.55
N VAL A 56 -5.26 -8.27 13.42
CA VAL A 56 -4.68 -7.51 12.31
C VAL A 56 -4.31 -8.46 11.18
N LYS A 57 -4.88 -8.24 9.99
CA LYS A 57 -4.57 -8.99 8.77
C LYS A 57 -3.82 -8.09 7.78
N VAL A 58 -2.79 -8.63 7.15
CA VAL A 58 -2.10 -8.00 6.02
C VAL A 58 -2.98 -8.11 4.78
N ALA A 59 -3.43 -6.97 4.27
CA ALA A 59 -4.21 -6.83 3.04
C ALA A 59 -3.33 -6.59 1.81
N GLY A 60 -2.08 -6.17 2.01
CA GLY A 60 -1.12 -5.98 0.93
C GLY A 60 0.24 -5.61 1.47
N VAL A 61 1.28 -5.91 0.68
CA VAL A 61 2.67 -5.59 1.00
C VAL A 61 3.26 -4.88 -0.21
N LEU A 62 3.78 -3.68 -0.01
CA LEU A 62 4.43 -2.91 -1.06
C LEU A 62 5.82 -3.47 -1.35
N ASP A 63 6.18 -3.55 -2.63
CA ASP A 63 7.50 -4.02 -3.04
C ASP A 63 8.62 -3.06 -2.62
N TYR A 64 9.84 -3.59 -2.50
CA TYR A 64 11.03 -2.85 -2.07
C TYR A 64 10.95 -2.21 -0.66
N THR A 65 9.96 -2.60 0.15
CA THR A 65 9.81 -2.14 1.53
C THR A 65 10.45 -3.08 2.56
N PRO A 66 10.75 -2.61 3.79
CA PRO A 66 11.19 -3.45 4.89
C PRO A 66 10.31 -4.65 5.15
N ALA A 67 8.99 -4.48 5.09
CA ALA A 67 8.04 -5.59 5.28
C ALA A 67 8.21 -6.68 4.21
N ARG A 68 8.36 -6.29 2.93
CA ARG A 68 8.63 -7.25 1.85
C ARG A 68 9.97 -7.94 2.05
N LYS A 69 11.03 -7.19 2.40
CA LYS A 69 12.37 -7.75 2.67
C LYS A 69 12.37 -8.72 3.85
N ALA A 70 11.50 -8.48 4.83
CA ALA A 70 11.30 -9.37 5.98
C ALA A 70 10.44 -10.62 5.66
N GLY A 71 10.01 -10.78 4.41
CA GLY A 71 9.26 -11.96 3.94
C GLY A 71 7.79 -11.95 4.31
N ILE A 72 7.21 -10.78 4.62
CA ILE A 72 5.78 -10.66 4.91
C ILE A 72 4.98 -10.74 3.61
N GLU A 73 3.86 -11.45 3.68
CA GLU A 73 2.99 -11.72 2.53
C GLU A 73 1.55 -11.27 2.81
N GLU A 74 0.78 -11.10 1.74
CA GLU A 74 -0.65 -10.86 1.86
C GLU A 74 -1.33 -12.06 2.54
N GLY A 75 -2.29 -11.80 3.43
CA GLY A 75 -3.00 -12.85 4.16
C GLY A 75 -2.37 -13.20 5.51
N ASP A 76 -1.13 -12.78 5.75
CA ASP A 76 -0.47 -12.90 7.04
C ASP A 76 -1.28 -12.20 8.15
N ARG A 77 -1.28 -12.80 9.35
CA ARG A 77 -1.94 -12.23 10.53
C ARG A 77 -0.89 -11.80 11.53
N ILE A 78 -0.90 -10.53 11.90
CA ILE A 78 0.02 -10.00 12.89
C ILE A 78 -0.64 -10.16 14.26
N LEU A 79 0.03 -10.90 15.15
CA LEU A 79 -0.46 -11.22 16.49
C LEU A 79 0.13 -10.28 17.53
N GLU A 80 1.42 -9.96 17.39
CA GLU A 80 2.18 -9.19 18.36
C GLU A 80 3.15 -8.23 17.69
N VAL A 81 3.39 -7.10 18.35
CA VAL A 81 4.44 -6.13 18.03
C VAL A 81 5.29 -5.97 19.27
N ASN A 82 6.58 -6.29 19.16
CA ASN A 82 7.57 -6.19 20.22
C ASN A 82 7.11 -6.86 21.53
N GLY A 83 6.58 -8.08 21.41
CA GLY A 83 6.12 -8.90 22.53
C GLY A 83 4.79 -8.44 23.15
N LYS A 84 4.11 -7.45 22.57
CA LYS A 84 2.79 -7.00 23.01
C LYS A 84 1.73 -7.37 21.98
N LYS A 85 0.63 -7.97 22.43
CA LYS A 85 -0.52 -8.31 21.59
C LYS A 85 -1.15 -7.06 20.96
N ILE A 86 -1.62 -7.23 19.71
CA ILE A 86 -2.29 -6.19 18.94
C ILE A 86 -3.68 -6.68 18.45
N PRO A 87 -4.77 -6.26 19.09
CA PRO A 87 -6.12 -6.72 18.72
C PRO A 87 -6.68 -6.03 17.47
N ASN A 88 -6.12 -4.89 17.07
CA ASN A 88 -6.60 -4.10 15.94
C ASN A 88 -5.48 -3.24 15.32
N VAL A 89 -5.76 -2.72 14.13
CA VAL A 89 -4.85 -1.88 13.34
C VAL A 89 -4.51 -0.60 14.09
N LYS A 90 -5.45 -0.01 14.85
CA LYS A 90 -5.20 1.19 15.65
C LYS A 90 -4.07 0.97 16.67
N THR A 91 -4.15 -0.11 17.44
CA THR A 91 -3.10 -0.48 18.40
C THR A 91 -1.79 -0.81 17.69
N PHE A 92 -1.83 -1.40 16.50
CA PHE A 92 -0.61 -1.56 15.69
C PHE A 92 0.02 -0.20 15.39
N LYS A 93 -0.74 0.78 14.88
CA LYS A 93 -0.22 2.12 14.56
C LYS A 93 0.37 2.81 15.78
N GLU A 94 -0.37 2.82 16.90
CA GLU A 94 0.08 3.39 18.18
C GLU A 94 1.41 2.78 18.61
N ARG A 95 1.53 1.44 18.54
CA ARG A 95 2.76 0.75 18.92
C ARG A 95 3.92 1.09 18.02
N ILE A 96 3.73 1.13 16.70
CA ILE A 96 4.81 1.49 15.78
C ILE A 96 5.25 2.95 16.00
N GLN A 97 4.32 3.87 16.29
CA GLN A 97 4.64 5.27 16.59
C GLN A 97 5.39 5.45 17.92
N GLU A 98 5.14 4.60 18.92
CA GLU A 98 5.92 4.57 20.17
C GLU A 98 7.39 4.16 19.92
N TYR A 99 7.71 3.51 18.80
CA TYR A 99 9.08 3.15 18.46
C TYR A 99 9.76 4.28 17.68
N HIS A 100 10.80 4.85 18.30
CA HIS A 100 11.71 5.77 17.63
C HIS A 100 12.53 5.09 16.53
N ASP A 101 12.86 5.86 15.50
CA ASP A 101 13.67 5.48 14.35
C ASP A 101 14.93 4.67 14.75
N ASN A 102 15.28 3.68 13.91
CA ASN A 102 16.46 2.80 14.01
C ASN A 102 16.42 1.62 15.00
N LYS A 103 15.26 1.26 15.57
CA LYS A 103 15.11 -0.01 16.31
C LYS A 103 14.45 -1.09 15.45
N ILE A 104 14.95 -2.32 15.57
CA ILE A 104 14.33 -3.51 14.98
C ILE A 104 12.96 -3.69 15.63
N ILE A 105 11.92 -3.81 14.79
CA ILE A 105 10.56 -4.09 15.21
C ILE A 105 10.32 -5.59 15.05
N LYS A 106 10.11 -6.28 16.17
CA LYS A 106 9.79 -7.70 16.18
C LYS A 106 8.29 -7.89 16.01
N LEU A 107 7.87 -8.59 14.98
CA LEU A 107 6.49 -9.00 14.75
C LEU A 107 6.35 -10.49 15.00
N VAL A 108 5.19 -10.91 15.52
CA VAL A 108 4.80 -12.33 15.51
C VAL A 108 3.71 -12.50 14.48
N ILE A 109 3.99 -13.29 13.45
CA ILE A 109 3.11 -13.48 12.30
C ILE A 109 2.60 -14.91 12.29
N HIS A 110 1.30 -15.05 12.02
CA HIS A 110 0.67 -16.33 11.71
C HIS A 110 0.30 -16.37 10.22
N ARG A 111 1.02 -17.21 9.47
CA ARG A 111 0.76 -17.46 8.06
C ARG A 111 -0.28 -18.55 7.90
N VAL A 112 -1.36 -18.23 7.18
CA VAL A 112 -2.51 -19.14 7.04
C VAL A 112 -2.16 -20.32 6.14
N ASP A 113 -1.44 -20.09 5.04
CA ASP A 113 -1.16 -21.13 4.04
C ASP A 113 -0.26 -22.24 4.60
N SER A 114 0.73 -21.89 5.41
CA SER A 114 1.62 -22.85 6.08
C SER A 114 1.18 -23.21 7.50
N CYS A 115 0.10 -22.59 8.01
CA CYS A 115 -0.36 -22.75 9.40
C CYS A 115 0.76 -22.61 10.45
N SER A 116 1.72 -21.71 10.20
CA SER A 116 2.89 -21.51 11.05
C SER A 116 2.88 -20.14 11.71
N THR A 117 3.29 -20.10 12.98
CA THR A 117 3.54 -18.84 13.70
C THR A 117 5.04 -18.65 13.87
N PHE A 118 5.59 -17.52 13.43
CA PHE A 118 7.02 -17.25 13.53
C PHE A 118 7.29 -15.76 13.80
N PRO A 119 8.41 -15.45 14.48
CA PRO A 119 8.86 -14.08 14.64
C PRO A 119 9.48 -13.55 13.34
N VAL A 120 9.22 -12.28 13.05
CA VAL A 120 9.77 -11.56 11.90
C VAL A 120 10.33 -10.23 12.40
N ASP A 121 11.59 -9.99 12.10
CA ASP A 121 12.27 -8.75 12.47
C ASP A 121 12.22 -7.78 11.27
N ILE A 122 11.56 -6.63 11.46
CA ILE A 122 11.54 -5.54 10.48
C ILE A 122 12.50 -4.44 10.93
N THR A 123 13.45 -4.09 10.07
CA THR A 123 14.24 -2.87 10.21
C THR A 123 13.52 -1.72 9.51
N PRO A 124 13.03 -0.68 10.22
CA PRO A 124 12.46 0.50 9.58
C PRO A 124 13.44 1.11 8.56
N PHE A 125 12.92 1.85 7.57
CA PHE A 125 13.77 2.60 6.65
C PHE A 125 14.75 3.48 7.44
N GLU A 126 16.04 3.40 7.16
CA GLU A 126 17.02 4.34 7.72
C GLU A 126 16.58 5.75 7.33
N SER A 127 16.19 6.55 8.31
CA SER A 127 15.99 7.99 8.11
C SER A 127 17.36 8.65 8.00
N ASN A 128 18.02 8.49 6.86
CA ASN A 128 19.15 9.34 6.48
C ASN A 128 18.61 10.73 6.09
N CYS A 129 18.01 11.44 7.05
CA CYS A 129 17.85 12.88 6.98
C CYS A 129 19.22 13.48 7.31
N LYS A 130 19.92 13.92 6.27
CA LYS A 130 21.16 14.68 6.35
C LYS A 130 20.86 16.17 6.37
#